data_AF-A0A158KZ56-F1
#
_entry.id   AF-A0A158KZ56-F1
#
_cell.length_a   1.000
_cell.length_b   1.000
_cell.length_c   1.000
_cell.angle_alpha   90.00
_cell.angle_beta   90.00
_cell.angle_gamma   90.00
#
_symmetry.space_group_name_H-M   'P 1'
#
loop_
_entity.id
_entity.type
_entity.pdbx_description
1 polymer ?
#
loop_
_entity_poly.entity_id
_entity_poly.type
_entity_poly.pdbx_seq_one_letter_code
_entity_poly.pdbx_strand_id
1 'polypeptide(L)'
;MTIKTEVEAQILRYYHVKKWRCGTIARQLHVHRGTVQRVLAQAGLPRVGGLQRPSRIDPYLPFIHETLKKFPSLTASRLYAMVTERGYRGNIHHFRHLVALHRPRPTPEAYLRLRAMPGEVGEVDWALYRARYRRHYAERRTMPIDLPRFIRRRRLEGATGD
;
A
#
# COMPACT_ATOMS: atom_id res chain seq x y z
N MET A 1 -19.71 3.58 -29.26
CA MET A 1 -21.03 4.28 -29.23
C MET A 1 -20.85 5.72 -29.70
N THR A 2 -21.30 5.99 -30.91
CA THR A 2 -21.27 7.30 -31.57
C THR A 2 -22.49 8.09 -31.09
N ILE A 3 -22.27 9.18 -30.36
CA ILE A 3 -23.34 10.11 -29.99
C ILE A 3 -23.59 10.99 -31.22
N LYS A 4 -24.85 11.30 -31.54
CA LYS A 4 -25.18 12.25 -32.61
C LYS A 4 -24.62 13.63 -32.25
N THR A 5 -23.95 14.28 -33.21
CA THR A 5 -23.32 15.61 -33.05
C THR A 5 -24.27 16.68 -32.51
N GLU A 6 -25.56 16.56 -32.83
CA GLU A 6 -26.61 17.45 -32.33
C GLU A 6 -26.79 17.38 -30.81
N VAL A 7 -26.77 16.17 -30.24
CA VAL A 7 -26.91 15.96 -28.79
C VAL A 7 -25.68 16.48 -28.05
N GLU A 8 -24.50 16.33 -28.63
CA GLU A 8 -23.25 16.88 -28.10
C GLU A 8 -23.29 18.42 -28.04
N ALA A 9 -23.70 19.07 -29.14
CA ALA A 9 -23.86 20.52 -29.18
C ALA A 9 -24.89 21.03 -28.15
N GLN A 10 -26.00 20.31 -27.94
CA GLN A 10 -27.00 20.65 -26.93
C GLN A 10 -26.45 20.51 -25.49
N ILE A 11 -25.68 19.45 -25.21
CA ILE A 11 -25.01 19.26 -23.92
C ILE A 11 -24.08 20.45 -23.63
N LEU A 12 -23.23 20.83 -24.58
CA LEU A 12 -22.30 21.94 -24.43
C LEU A 12 -23.04 23.27 -24.25
N ARG A 13 -24.09 23.54 -25.04
CA ARG A 13 -24.93 24.74 -24.91
C ARG A 13 -25.59 24.83 -23.53
N TYR A 14 -26.19 23.75 -23.02
CA TYR A 14 -26.80 23.76 -21.69
C TYR A 14 -25.77 23.90 -20.57
N TYR A 15 -24.56 23.38 -20.75
CA TYR A 15 -23.50 23.56 -19.78
C TYR A 15 -22.93 24.98 -19.78
N HIS A 16 -22.58 25.53 -20.96
CA HIS A 16 -21.94 26.85 -21.07
C HIS A 16 -22.91 28.01 -20.86
N VAL A 17 -24.07 27.97 -21.51
CA VAL A 17 -25.05 29.08 -21.51
C VAL A 17 -25.91 29.04 -20.26
N LYS A 18 -26.46 27.86 -19.93
CA LYS A 18 -27.42 27.72 -18.82
C LYS A 18 -26.76 27.33 -17.49
N LYS A 19 -25.47 26.97 -17.47
CA LYS A 19 -24.72 26.54 -16.28
C LYS A 19 -25.39 25.39 -15.52
N TRP A 20 -26.09 24.52 -16.26
CA TRP A 20 -26.81 23.40 -15.65
C TRP A 20 -25.87 22.31 -15.15
N ARG A 21 -26.26 21.66 -14.04
CA ARG A 21 -25.54 20.49 -13.50
C ARG A 21 -25.67 19.31 -14.47
N CYS A 22 -24.65 18.44 -14.52
CA CYS A 22 -24.64 17.25 -15.37
C CYS A 22 -25.89 16.37 -15.20
N GLY A 23 -26.41 16.24 -13.97
CA GLY A 23 -27.62 15.46 -13.69
C GLY A 23 -28.90 16.09 -14.25
N THR A 24 -28.96 17.42 -14.32
CA THR A 24 -30.09 18.16 -14.91
C THR A 24 -30.10 17.99 -16.43
N ILE A 25 -28.92 18.11 -17.07
CA ILE A 25 -28.76 17.91 -18.51
C ILE A 25 -29.11 16.46 -18.90
N ALA A 26 -28.65 15.48 -18.11
CA ALA A 26 -28.95 14.07 -18.33
C ALA A 26 -30.46 13.77 -18.29
N ARG A 27 -31.19 14.36 -17.34
CA ARG A 27 -32.65 14.21 -17.23
C ARG A 27 -33.40 14.88 -18.38
N GLN A 28 -32.96 16.07 -18.78
CA GLN A 28 -33.62 16.83 -19.86
C GLN A 28 -33.46 16.17 -21.24
N LEU A 29 -32.26 15.66 -21.53
CA LEU A 29 -31.93 15.07 -22.83
C LEU A 29 -32.13 13.54 -22.86
N HIS A 30 -32.67 12.95 -21.78
CA HIS A 30 -32.86 11.51 -21.60
C HIS A 30 -31.61 10.66 -21.93
N VAL A 31 -30.42 11.20 -21.62
CA VAL A 31 -29.13 10.54 -21.82
C VAL A 31 -28.52 10.15 -20.49
N HIS A 32 -27.82 9.01 -20.47
CA HIS A 32 -27.11 8.55 -19.29
C HIS A 32 -26.09 9.59 -18.80
N ARG A 33 -26.02 9.79 -17.48
CA ARG A 33 -25.12 10.78 -16.86
C ARG A 33 -23.65 10.60 -17.28
N GLY A 34 -23.22 9.36 -17.48
CA GLY A 34 -21.86 9.04 -17.95
C GLY A 34 -21.57 9.57 -19.35
N THR A 35 -22.58 9.61 -20.22
CA THR A 35 -22.49 10.15 -21.59
C THR A 35 -22.25 11.66 -21.56
N VAL A 36 -23.02 12.38 -20.74
CA VAL A 36 -22.85 13.83 -20.53
C VAL A 36 -21.47 14.14 -19.94
N GLN A 37 -21.03 13.37 -18.93
CA GLN A 37 -19.68 13.55 -18.36
C GLN A 37 -18.56 13.28 -19.38
N ARG A 38 -18.74 12.30 -20.26
CA ARG A 38 -17.76 11.99 -21.31
C ARG A 38 -17.65 13.13 -22.32
N VAL A 39 -18.77 13.66 -22.80
CA VAL A 39 -18.79 14.79 -23.73
C VAL A 39 -18.14 16.03 -23.11
N LEU A 40 -18.47 16.35 -21.85
CA LEU A 40 -17.85 17.48 -21.15
C LEU A 40 -16.33 17.28 -20.95
N ALA A 41 -15.90 16.06 -20.64
CA ALA A 41 -14.47 15.75 -20.51
C ALA A 41 -13.73 15.82 -21.85
N GLN A 42 -14.35 15.38 -22.94
CA GLN A 42 -13.80 15.49 -24.30
C GLN A 42 -13.66 16.95 -24.76
N ALA A 43 -14.58 17.81 -24.33
CA ALA A 43 -14.50 19.25 -24.53
C ALA A 43 -13.50 19.97 -23.59
N GLY A 44 -12.73 19.23 -22.79
CA GLY A 44 -11.69 19.78 -21.91
C GLY A 44 -12.21 20.38 -20.60
N LEU A 45 -13.47 20.15 -20.24
CA LEU A 45 -14.02 20.67 -18.99
C LEU A 45 -13.64 19.80 -17.79
N PRO A 46 -13.39 20.41 -16.61
CA PRO A 46 -13.05 19.67 -15.42
C PRO A 46 -14.17 18.70 -15.08
N ARG A 47 -13.79 17.44 -14.82
CA ARG A 47 -14.74 16.42 -14.41
C ARG A 47 -15.40 16.89 -13.13
N VAL A 48 -16.67 17.28 -13.21
CA VAL A 48 -17.51 17.59 -12.05
C VAL A 48 -17.87 16.28 -11.35
N GLY A 49 -16.85 15.64 -10.77
CA GLY A 49 -16.99 14.61 -9.76
C GLY A 49 -17.48 15.27 -8.48
N GLY A 50 -18.29 14.56 -7.70
CA GLY A 50 -18.63 15.04 -6.36
C GLY A 50 -17.33 15.24 -5.58
N LEU A 51 -17.23 16.36 -4.85
CA LEU A 51 -16.20 16.54 -3.84
C LEU A 51 -16.25 15.29 -2.94
N GLN A 52 -15.18 14.50 -2.93
CA GLN A 52 -15.08 13.39 -1.99
C GLN A 52 -15.29 13.97 -0.61
N ARG A 53 -16.30 13.49 0.11
CA ARG A 53 -16.58 14.01 1.45
C ARG A 53 -15.36 13.74 2.31
N PRO A 54 -14.85 14.74 3.02
CA PRO A 54 -13.71 14.53 3.89
C PRO A 54 -14.08 13.44 4.90
N SER A 55 -13.20 12.47 5.02
CA SER A 55 -13.42 11.33 5.90
C SER A 55 -13.15 11.74 7.34
N ARG A 56 -13.74 11.04 8.31
CA ARG A 56 -13.57 11.38 9.74
C ARG A 56 -12.12 11.26 10.23
N ILE A 57 -11.25 10.58 9.47
CA ILE A 57 -9.82 10.46 9.80
C ILE A 57 -9.02 11.68 9.30
N ASP A 58 -9.55 12.48 8.38
CA ASP A 58 -8.83 13.58 7.72
C ASP A 58 -8.19 14.56 8.72
N PRO A 59 -8.88 14.99 9.80
CA PRO A 59 -8.28 15.86 10.81
C PRO A 59 -7.09 15.23 11.56
N TYR A 60 -7.01 13.89 11.59
CA TYR A 60 -6.00 13.13 12.31
C TYR A 60 -4.86 12.64 11.40
N LEU A 61 -4.95 12.85 10.08
CA LEU A 61 -3.91 12.42 9.14
C LEU A 61 -2.52 13.02 9.42
N PRO A 62 -2.37 14.32 9.75
CA PRO A 62 -1.05 14.88 10.07
C PRO A 62 -0.37 14.12 11.22
N PHE A 63 -1.13 13.88 12.30
CA PHE A 63 -0.66 13.12 13.46
C PHE A 63 -0.27 11.68 13.11
N ILE A 64 -1.08 11.01 12.27
CA ILE A 64 -0.81 9.64 11.82
C ILE A 64 0.48 9.59 11.01
N HIS A 65 0.69 10.54 10.09
CA HIS A 65 1.90 10.61 9.26
C HIS A 65 3.14 10.88 10.10
N GLU A 66 3.09 11.82 11.03
CA GLU A 66 4.19 12.09 11.96
C GLU A 66 4.54 10.87 12.81
N THR A 67 3.52 10.17 13.31
CA THR A 67 3.72 8.99 14.16
C THR A 67 4.29 7.81 13.36
N LEU A 68 3.79 7.58 12.14
CA LEU A 68 4.30 6.54 11.25
C LEU A 68 5.73 6.84 10.76
N LYS A 69 6.09 8.12 10.59
CA LYS A 69 7.45 8.54 10.25
C LYS A 69 8.44 8.22 11.38
N LYS A 70 8.02 8.42 12.64
CA LYS A 70 8.83 8.09 13.83
C LYS A 70 8.87 6.59 14.11
N PHE A 71 7.74 5.90 13.92
CA PHE A 71 7.55 4.49 14.28
C PHE A 71 6.90 3.70 13.13
N PRO A 72 7.66 3.31 12.09
CA PRO A 72 7.10 2.66 10.91
C PRO A 72 6.51 1.26 11.20
N SER A 73 6.98 0.58 12.25
CA SER A 73 6.49 -0.73 12.70
C SER A 73 5.26 -0.66 13.63
N LEU A 74 4.79 0.54 13.98
CA LEU A 74 3.70 0.70 14.95
C LEU A 74 2.39 0.06 14.47
N THR A 75 1.72 -0.69 15.34
CA THR A 75 0.47 -1.38 14.96
C THR A 75 -0.68 -0.38 14.80
N ALA A 76 -1.54 -0.59 13.79
CA ALA A 76 -2.70 0.28 13.54
C ALA A 76 -3.68 0.34 14.72
N SER A 77 -3.81 -0.73 15.51
CA SER A 77 -4.59 -0.76 16.75
C SER A 77 -4.04 0.21 17.81
N ARG A 78 -2.71 0.37 17.90
CA ARG A 78 -2.08 1.31 18.83
C ARG A 78 -2.31 2.75 18.38
N LEU A 79 -2.18 3.02 17.07
CA LEU A 79 -2.55 4.31 16.48
C LEU A 79 -4.03 4.65 16.73
N TYR A 80 -4.93 3.67 16.63
CA TYR A 80 -6.34 3.86 16.91
C TYR A 80 -6.58 4.28 18.37
N ALA A 81 -5.93 3.63 19.34
CA ALA A 81 -6.02 4.01 20.75
C ALA A 81 -5.56 5.47 20.98
N MET A 82 -4.41 5.84 20.40
CA MET A 82 -3.87 7.21 20.47
C MET A 82 -4.83 8.24 19.87
N VAL A 83 -5.47 7.93 18.75
CA VAL A 83 -6.41 8.83 18.06
C VAL A 83 -7.77 8.88 18.79
N THR A 84 -8.16 7.79 19.44
CA THR A 84 -9.38 7.72 20.28
C THR A 84 -9.26 8.59 21.53
N GLU A 85 -8.09 8.58 22.19
CA GLU A 85 -7.79 9.51 23.30
C GLU A 85 -7.90 10.99 22.88
N ARG A 86 -7.68 11.28 21.59
CA ARG A 86 -7.80 12.62 20.99
C ARG A 86 -9.22 12.91 20.45
N GLY A 87 -10.20 12.09 20.80
CA GLY A 87 -11.62 12.32 20.48
C GLY A 87 -12.14 11.67 19.20
N TYR A 88 -11.40 10.76 18.57
CA TYR A 88 -11.91 10.03 17.42
C TYR A 88 -13.02 9.04 17.80
N ARG A 89 -14.17 9.15 17.13
CA ARG A 89 -15.35 8.29 17.34
C ARG A 89 -15.73 7.46 16.11
N GLY A 90 -14.76 7.15 15.25
CA GLY A 90 -14.97 6.32 14.06
C GLY A 90 -14.79 4.82 14.34
N ASN A 91 -15.18 3.98 13.38
CA ASN A 91 -15.03 2.52 13.50
C ASN A 91 -13.56 2.09 13.31
N ILE A 92 -13.08 1.20 14.19
CA ILE A 92 -11.72 0.65 14.16
C ILE A 92 -11.37 -0.07 12.85
N HIS A 93 -12.29 -0.82 12.23
CA HIS A 93 -12.04 -1.53 10.97
C HIS A 93 -11.84 -0.55 9.81
N HIS A 94 -12.69 0.47 9.73
CA HIS A 94 -12.56 1.53 8.73
C HIS A 94 -11.25 2.32 8.94
N PHE A 95 -10.92 2.66 10.19
CA PHE A 95 -9.66 3.29 10.54
C PHE A 95 -8.45 2.47 10.09
N ARG A 96 -8.42 1.17 10.40
CA ARG A 96 -7.33 0.27 10.00
C ARG A 96 -7.16 0.19 8.49
N HIS A 97 -8.28 0.15 7.76
CA HIS A 97 -8.26 0.16 6.30
C HIS A 97 -7.61 1.45 5.76
N LEU A 98 -8.03 2.61 6.27
CA LEU A 98 -7.47 3.90 5.84
C LEU A 98 -5.99 4.05 6.21
N VAL A 99 -5.59 3.64 7.40
CA VAL A 99 -4.17 3.67 7.83
C VAL A 99 -3.29 2.79 6.93
N ALA A 100 -3.79 1.65 6.46
CA ALA A 100 -3.04 0.78 5.56
C ALA A 100 -2.71 1.47 4.22
N LEU A 101 -3.57 2.37 3.73
CA LEU A 101 -3.33 3.16 2.52
C LEU A 101 -2.25 4.24 2.74
N HIS A 102 -2.10 4.74 3.97
CA HIS A 102 -1.12 5.77 4.32
C HIS A 102 0.23 5.21 4.75
N ARG A 103 0.35 3.90 4.99
CA ARG A 103 1.60 3.31 5.45
C ARG A 103 2.63 3.32 4.31
N PRO A 104 3.85 3.85 4.53
CA PRO A 104 4.90 3.72 3.53
C PRO A 104 5.17 2.23 3.29
N ARG A 105 5.13 1.80 2.02
CA ARG A 105 5.51 0.44 1.67
C ARG A 105 7.00 0.29 1.92
N PRO A 106 7.44 -0.81 2.57
CA PRO A 106 8.86 -1.06 2.69
C PRO A 106 9.46 -1.18 1.29
N THR A 107 10.65 -0.61 1.11
CA THR A 107 11.43 -0.82 -0.11
C THR A 107 11.67 -2.32 -0.23
N PRO A 108 11.32 -2.95 -1.37
CA PRO A 108 11.58 -4.37 -1.55
C PRO A 108 13.09 -4.59 -1.51
N GLU A 109 13.54 -5.47 -0.63
CA GLU A 109 14.93 -5.94 -0.63
C GLU A 109 15.13 -6.80 -1.87
N ALA A 110 16.21 -6.53 -2.63
CA ALA A 110 16.58 -7.35 -3.76
C ALA A 110 17.19 -8.65 -3.25
N TYR A 111 16.46 -9.76 -3.37
CA TYR A 111 16.98 -11.10 -3.11
C TYR A 111 17.37 -11.78 -4.43
N LEU A 112 18.45 -12.55 -4.39
CA LEU A 112 18.82 -13.42 -5.50
C LEU A 112 17.78 -14.54 -5.62
N ARG A 113 17.06 -14.59 -6.73
CA ARG A 113 16.15 -15.69 -7.04
C ARG A 113 16.95 -16.86 -7.60
N LEU A 114 17.20 -17.85 -6.76
CA LEU A 114 17.80 -19.12 -7.19
C LEU A 114 16.74 -19.97 -7.90
N ARG A 115 17.12 -20.58 -9.02
CA ARG A 115 16.38 -21.67 -9.65
C ARG A 115 17.30 -22.88 -9.68
N ALA A 116 16.80 -24.00 -9.20
CA ALA A 116 17.48 -25.29 -9.24
C ALA A 116 16.59 -26.29 -9.97
N MET A 117 17.19 -27.18 -10.76
CA MET A 117 16.50 -28.33 -11.32
C MET A 117 16.14 -29.33 -10.21
N PRO A 118 15.14 -30.21 -10.43
CA PRO A 118 14.87 -31.30 -9.50
C PRO A 118 16.14 -32.14 -9.25
N GLY A 119 16.58 -32.22 -7.99
CA GLY A 119 17.77 -32.98 -7.58
C GLY A 119 19.10 -32.20 -7.58
N GLU A 120 19.14 -30.95 -8.02
CA GLU A 120 20.36 -30.14 -8.04
C GLU A 120 20.72 -29.55 -6.66
N VAL A 121 19.72 -29.35 -5.80
CA VAL A 121 19.91 -28.86 -4.42
C VAL A 121 19.34 -29.89 -3.44
N GLY A 122 20.18 -30.34 -2.51
CA GLY A 122 19.78 -31.10 -1.34
C GLY A 122 19.72 -30.18 -0.13
N GLU A 123 18.52 -29.72 0.22
CA GLU A 123 18.30 -28.92 1.43
C GLU A 123 18.20 -29.85 2.64
N VAL A 124 19.00 -29.58 3.68
CA VAL A 124 18.94 -30.31 4.96
C VAL A 124 18.59 -29.28 6.03
N ASP A 125 17.36 -29.32 6.49
CA ASP A 125 16.97 -28.61 7.71
C ASP A 125 17.72 -29.23 8.88
N TRP A 126 18.26 -28.39 9.77
CA TRP A 126 19.09 -28.72 10.94
C TRP A 126 18.72 -30.05 11.61
N ALA A 127 19.29 -31.14 11.10
CA ALA A 127 19.07 -32.48 11.61
C ALA A 127 20.35 -32.92 12.30
N LEU A 128 20.30 -33.05 13.62
CA LEU A 128 21.30 -33.84 14.33
C LEU A 128 21.09 -35.31 13.92
N TYR A 129 21.76 -35.73 12.85
CA TYR A 129 21.70 -37.10 12.35
C TYR A 129 22.46 -38.04 13.30
N ARG A 130 21.80 -38.51 14.36
CA ARG A 130 22.28 -39.66 15.15
C ARG A 130 21.95 -40.96 14.41
N ALA A 131 22.63 -41.22 13.30
CA ALA A 131 22.72 -42.60 12.84
C ALA A 131 23.53 -43.40 13.86
N ARG A 132 22.90 -44.45 14.37
CA ARG A 132 23.50 -45.42 15.27
C ARG A 132 24.46 -46.32 14.49
N TYR A 133 25.50 -45.76 13.89
CA TYR A 133 26.67 -46.51 13.42
C TYR A 133 27.59 -46.77 14.61
N ARG A 134 28.01 -48.02 14.73
CA ARG A 134 28.79 -48.58 15.83
C ARG A 134 30.15 -47.87 15.95
N ARG A 135 30.46 -47.45 17.19
CA ARG A 135 31.76 -47.00 17.75
C ARG A 135 32.74 -46.28 16.82
N HIS A 136 32.66 -44.95 16.76
CA HIS A 136 33.89 -44.13 16.61
C HIS A 136 33.89 -42.78 17.33
N TYR A 137 32.85 -42.42 18.09
CA TYR A 137 32.87 -41.21 18.93
C TYR A 137 32.40 -41.54 20.34
N ALA A 138 33.29 -42.18 21.11
CA ALA A 138 32.98 -42.56 22.50
C ALA A 138 33.37 -41.50 23.53
N GLU A 139 34.13 -40.44 23.20
CA GLU A 139 34.83 -39.69 24.25
C GLU A 139 34.60 -38.18 24.33
N ARG A 140 33.72 -37.58 23.51
CA ARG A 140 33.38 -36.16 23.71
C ARG A 140 31.87 -35.96 23.84
N ARG A 141 31.43 -35.74 25.08
CA ARG A 141 30.03 -35.46 25.47
C ARG A 141 29.58 -34.03 25.14
N THR A 142 30.41 -33.21 24.53
CA THR A 142 30.08 -31.84 24.10
C THR A 142 30.75 -31.57 22.76
N MET A 143 29.96 -31.24 21.73
CA MET A 143 30.51 -30.62 20.53
C MET A 143 31.01 -29.21 20.88
N PRO A 144 32.16 -28.76 20.36
CA PRO A 144 32.53 -27.37 20.44
C PRO A 144 31.56 -26.58 19.55
N ILE A 145 30.80 -25.66 20.17
CA ILE A 145 30.05 -24.64 19.44
C ILE A 145 31.07 -23.58 19.00
N ASP A 146 31.87 -23.91 17.98
CA ASP A 146 32.61 -22.90 17.23
C ASP A 146 31.70 -22.42 16.10
N LEU A 147 30.85 -21.46 16.44
CA LEU A 147 30.11 -20.65 15.49
C LEU A 147 31.10 -19.84 14.64
N PRO A 148 31.08 -19.93 13.30
CA PRO A 148 31.37 -18.75 12.50
C PRO A 148 30.22 -17.79 12.78
N ARG A 149 30.52 -16.69 13.50
CA ARG A 149 29.68 -15.49 13.56
C ARG A 149 29.45 -14.98 12.14
N PHE A 150 28.47 -15.49 11.43
CA PHE A 150 27.97 -14.87 10.22
C PHE A 150 26.60 -14.27 10.52
N ILE A 151 26.52 -12.96 10.27
CA ILE A 151 25.37 -12.05 10.40
C ILE A 151 25.31 -11.30 11.74
N ARG A 152 26.11 -10.23 11.87
CA ARG A 152 25.59 -8.85 12.00
C ARG A 152 26.69 -7.78 11.98
N ARG A 153 26.34 -6.67 11.30
CA ARG A 153 26.95 -5.33 11.24
C ARG A 153 28.24 -5.19 10.43
N ARG A 154 28.11 -4.50 9.28
CA ARG A 154 29.08 -3.48 8.91
C ARG A 154 28.35 -2.17 8.62
N ARG A 155 28.44 -1.27 9.61
CA ARG A 155 28.35 0.19 9.45
C ARG A 155 29.52 0.59 8.54
N LEU A 156 29.26 1.39 7.51
CA LEU A 156 30.30 2.17 6.85
C LEU A 156 29.89 3.65 6.96
N GLU A 157 30.45 4.31 7.97
CA GLU A 157 30.66 5.75 7.97
C GLU A 157 32.07 5.98 7.42
N GLY A 158 32.16 6.83 6.37
CA GLY A 158 33.23 7.77 6.03
C GLY A 158 34.71 7.33 5.96
N ALA A 159 35.32 7.52 4.79
CA ALA A 159 36.70 7.99 4.70
C ALA A 159 36.90 8.79 3.40
N THR A 160 37.03 10.09 3.57
CA THR A 160 37.68 11.05 2.65
C THR A 160 39.19 10.78 2.60
N GLY A 161 39.83 11.03 1.46
CA GLY A 161 41.30 11.17 1.36
C GLY A 161 41.90 10.63 0.06
N ASP A 162 41.78 11.38 -1.04
CA ASP A 162 42.88 12.10 -1.71
C ASP A 162 42.33 12.93 -2.88
#